data_AF-A0AAD9K8E9-F1
#
_entry.id   AF-A0AAD9K8E9-F1
#
_cell.length_a   1.000
_cell.length_b   1.000
_cell.length_c   1.000
_cell.angle_alpha   90.00
_cell.angle_beta   90.00
_cell.angle_gamma   90.00
#
_symmetry.space_group_name_H-M   'P 1'
#
loop_
_entity.id
_entity.type
_entity.pdbx_description
1 polymer ?
#
loop_
_entity_poly.entity_id
_entity_poly.type
_entity_poly.pdbx_seq_one_letter_code
_entity_poly.pdbx_strand_id
1 'polypeptide(L)'
;MHDFFITEWSEMVFIPLEVLNKMAAWLTSQQAENGSFPEISDHIYARYFQPITVDYNGTSHVWHVSTTAYVVIALSKAVRLTSDAKSRAVRGAISGAEYLSSKLRSITDSFQMALVAYALDKAGHVSKDEAFSLLQSMARRGRYVYWSPEEVPDLEIKIIDNKQFIPPHADYLTLGAAGIATSYALLLHLARGQFEISRPIAHWLVEYPTSGYLDKLLEAEALNAFSKRETNHQFYNMKITLSAPSASHWTKVIYINSTNFPNYHEIVVEASRLER
;
A
#
# COMPACT_ATOMS: atom_id res chain seq x y z
N MET A 1 -11.33 3.05 2.38
CA MET A 1 -10.78 4.40 2.70
C MET A 1 -10.08 4.30 4.06
N HIS A 2 -8.88 4.84 4.21
CA HIS A 2 -7.90 4.40 5.20
C HIS A 2 -7.79 5.29 6.46
N ASP A 3 -7.60 4.65 7.64
CA ASP A 3 -7.60 5.25 9.01
C ASP A 3 -6.90 6.60 9.13
N PHE A 4 -5.67 6.76 8.63
CA PHE A 4 -4.94 8.01 8.79
C PHE A 4 -5.55 9.15 7.95
N PHE A 5 -5.89 8.86 6.69
CA PHE A 5 -6.47 9.84 5.77
C PHE A 5 -7.88 10.29 6.18
N ILE A 6 -8.70 9.41 6.78
CA ILE A 6 -10.06 9.80 7.19
C ILE A 6 -10.04 10.83 8.32
N THR A 7 -9.15 10.69 9.32
CA THR A 7 -9.10 11.64 10.44
C THR A 7 -8.68 13.04 10.00
N GLU A 8 -7.55 13.19 9.32
CA GLU A 8 -7.06 14.52 8.89
C GLU A 8 -7.95 15.17 7.83
N TRP A 9 -8.46 14.41 6.85
CA TRP A 9 -9.34 14.99 5.83
C TRP A 9 -10.74 15.24 6.35
N SER A 10 -11.23 14.51 7.36
CA SER A 10 -12.52 14.86 7.96
C SER A 10 -12.50 16.21 8.69
N GLU A 11 -11.33 16.66 9.11
CA GLU A 11 -11.11 17.99 9.69
C GLU A 11 -10.99 19.07 8.60
N MET A 12 -10.50 18.73 7.39
CA MET A 12 -10.30 19.68 6.27
C MET A 12 -11.46 19.72 5.26
N VAL A 13 -12.18 18.61 5.09
CA VAL A 13 -13.24 18.40 4.11
C VAL A 13 -14.46 17.78 4.80
N PHE A 14 -15.51 18.58 4.95
CA PHE A 14 -16.76 18.13 5.53
C PHE A 14 -17.57 17.29 4.54
N ILE A 15 -17.68 15.98 4.81
CA ILE A 15 -18.68 15.12 4.17
C ILE A 15 -19.91 15.03 5.08
N PRO A 16 -21.12 15.37 4.60
CA PRO A 16 -22.35 15.24 5.38
C PRO A 16 -22.63 13.81 5.80
N LEU A 17 -23.08 13.61 7.04
CA LEU A 17 -23.39 12.28 7.59
C LEU A 17 -24.47 11.55 6.78
N GLU A 18 -25.44 12.29 6.23
CA GLU A 18 -26.48 11.71 5.39
C GLU A 18 -25.90 11.05 4.14
N VAL A 19 -24.90 11.67 3.51
CA VAL A 19 -24.21 11.13 2.34
C VAL A 19 -23.45 9.85 2.72
N LEU A 20 -22.70 9.88 3.82
CA LEU A 20 -21.99 8.70 4.32
C LEU A 20 -22.94 7.53 4.61
N ASN A 21 -24.07 7.80 5.26
CA ASN A 21 -25.08 6.79 5.57
C ASN A 21 -25.71 6.22 4.29
N LYS A 22 -26.02 7.06 3.29
CA LYS A 22 -26.54 6.60 1.99
C LYS A 22 -25.52 5.74 1.24
N MET A 23 -24.25 6.14 1.24
CA MET A 23 -23.16 5.34 0.62
C MET A 23 -23.01 3.98 1.29
N ALA A 24 -23.01 3.93 2.63
CA ALA A 24 -22.94 2.67 3.36
C ALA A 24 -24.17 1.79 3.10
N ALA A 25 -25.37 2.36 3.13
CA ALA A 25 -26.60 1.63 2.85
C ALA A 25 -26.60 1.03 1.44
N TRP A 26 -26.20 1.81 0.43
CA TRP A 26 -26.08 1.34 -0.95
C TRP A 26 -25.01 0.24 -1.08
N LEU A 27 -23.84 0.44 -0.47
CA LEU A 27 -22.77 -0.56 -0.56
C LEU A 27 -23.18 -1.89 0.07
N THR A 28 -23.82 -1.84 1.24
CA THR A 28 -24.33 -3.05 1.91
C THR A 28 -25.49 -3.71 1.17
N SER A 29 -26.24 -2.99 0.33
CA SER A 29 -27.30 -3.59 -0.49
C SER A 29 -26.77 -4.36 -1.70
N GLN A 30 -25.48 -4.20 -2.06
CA GLN A 30 -24.82 -4.97 -3.12
C GLN A 30 -24.20 -6.28 -2.60
N GLN A 31 -24.30 -6.58 -1.31
CA GLN A 31 -23.73 -7.79 -0.74
C GLN A 31 -24.50 -9.04 -1.20
N ALA A 32 -23.79 -10.05 -1.67
CA ALA A 32 -24.36 -11.34 -2.04
C ALA A 32 -24.69 -12.18 -0.79
N GLU A 33 -25.57 -13.18 -0.94
CA GLU A 33 -25.99 -14.07 0.16
C GLU A 33 -24.83 -14.83 0.81
N ASN A 34 -23.77 -15.11 0.04
CA ASN A 34 -22.55 -15.76 0.52
C ASN A 34 -21.59 -14.81 1.26
N GLY A 35 -21.96 -13.53 1.45
CA GLY A 35 -21.18 -12.50 2.13
C GLY A 35 -20.21 -11.73 1.24
N SER A 36 -19.99 -12.15 -0.01
CA SER A 36 -19.10 -11.44 -0.93
C SER A 36 -19.69 -10.13 -1.47
N PHE A 37 -18.82 -9.23 -1.91
CA PHE A 37 -19.19 -8.00 -2.63
C PHE A 37 -18.74 -8.12 -4.09
N PRO A 38 -19.63 -8.56 -5.00
CA PRO A 38 -19.33 -8.58 -6.43
C PRO A 38 -19.22 -7.16 -6.98
N GLU A 39 -18.30 -6.95 -7.92
CA GLU A 39 -18.29 -5.73 -8.72
C GLU A 39 -19.48 -5.77 -9.68
N ILE A 40 -20.24 -4.68 -9.71
CA ILE A 40 -21.46 -4.54 -10.52
C ILE A 40 -21.20 -3.76 -11.81
N SER A 41 -20.06 -3.07 -11.91
CA SER A 41 -19.68 -2.33 -13.11
C SER A 41 -19.20 -3.27 -14.21
N ASP A 42 -19.59 -2.97 -15.45
CA ASP A 42 -19.05 -3.61 -16.65
C ASP A 42 -17.56 -3.28 -16.88
N HIS A 43 -17.05 -2.21 -16.25
CA HIS A 43 -15.68 -1.72 -16.45
C HIS A 43 -14.84 -1.85 -15.19
N ILE A 44 -13.83 -2.72 -15.26
CA ILE A 44 -12.86 -2.92 -14.19
C ILE A 44 -11.54 -2.27 -14.61
N TYR A 45 -11.26 -1.10 -14.03
CA TYR A 45 -10.05 -0.32 -14.36
C TYR A 45 -8.77 -0.91 -13.78
N ALA A 46 -8.85 -1.64 -12.68
CA ALA A 46 -7.70 -2.25 -12.01
C ALA A 46 -7.73 -3.77 -12.18
N ARG A 47 -6.79 -4.32 -12.97
CA ARG A 47 -6.70 -5.75 -13.28
C ARG A 47 -6.69 -6.64 -12.02
N TYR A 48 -6.10 -6.16 -10.94
CA TYR A 48 -5.99 -6.88 -9.66
C TYR A 48 -7.31 -7.04 -8.89
N PHE A 49 -8.37 -6.35 -9.32
CA PHE A 49 -9.73 -6.46 -8.80
C PHE A 49 -10.67 -7.24 -9.71
N GLN A 50 -10.15 -7.88 -10.77
CA GLN A 50 -10.99 -8.68 -11.65
C GLN A 50 -11.64 -9.85 -10.90
N PRO A 51 -12.95 -10.09 -11.08
CA PRO A 51 -13.69 -11.11 -10.36
C PRO A 51 -13.49 -12.51 -10.94
N ILE A 52 -12.34 -12.78 -11.55
CA ILE A 52 -12.05 -14.04 -12.24
C ILE A 52 -10.71 -14.56 -11.76
N THR A 53 -10.68 -15.82 -11.35
CA THR A 53 -9.45 -16.59 -11.16
C THR A 53 -9.47 -17.81 -12.07
N VAL A 54 -8.30 -18.32 -12.44
CA VAL A 54 -8.18 -19.51 -13.28
C VAL A 54 -7.57 -20.61 -12.44
N ASP A 55 -8.24 -21.77 -12.39
CA ASP A 55 -7.71 -22.94 -11.69
C ASP A 55 -6.59 -23.63 -12.46
N TYR A 56 -5.97 -24.66 -11.85
CA TYR A 56 -4.90 -25.44 -12.49
C TYR A 56 -5.34 -26.11 -13.80
N ASN A 57 -6.63 -26.38 -13.97
CA ASN A 57 -7.20 -27.00 -15.16
C ASN A 57 -7.54 -25.97 -16.25
N GLY A 58 -7.24 -24.68 -16.03
CA GLY A 58 -7.57 -23.61 -16.97
C GLY A 58 -9.04 -23.16 -16.91
N THR A 59 -9.80 -23.59 -15.90
CA THR A 59 -11.21 -23.20 -15.75
C THR A 59 -11.31 -21.90 -14.99
N SER A 60 -12.03 -20.93 -15.56
CA SER A 60 -12.30 -19.64 -14.94
C SER A 60 -13.40 -19.77 -13.89
N HIS A 61 -13.13 -19.27 -12.68
CA HIS A 61 -14.07 -19.22 -11.56
C HIS A 61 -14.32 -17.78 -11.14
N VAL A 62 -15.54 -17.52 -10.69
CA VAL A 62 -15.91 -16.23 -10.10
C VAL A 62 -15.19 -16.05 -8.77
N TRP A 63 -14.46 -14.93 -8.64
CA TRP A 63 -13.51 -14.68 -7.56
C TRP A 63 -13.59 -13.26 -7.02
N HIS A 64 -14.44 -13.02 -6.02
CA HIS A 64 -14.70 -11.69 -5.46
C HIS A 64 -13.82 -11.34 -4.25
N VAL A 65 -12.68 -11.99 -4.07
CA VAL A 65 -11.84 -11.81 -2.88
C VAL A 65 -11.33 -10.38 -2.75
N SER A 66 -10.75 -9.82 -3.82
CA SER A 66 -10.17 -8.47 -3.78
C SER A 66 -11.21 -7.40 -3.48
N THR A 67 -12.35 -7.43 -4.17
CA THR A 67 -13.45 -6.47 -4.00
C THR A 67 -14.08 -6.59 -2.62
N THR A 68 -14.34 -7.82 -2.16
CA THR A 68 -14.87 -8.09 -0.81
C THR A 68 -13.93 -7.57 0.27
N ALA A 69 -12.63 -7.86 0.19
CA ALA A 69 -11.65 -7.39 1.16
C ALA A 69 -11.59 -5.86 1.21
N TYR A 70 -11.63 -5.19 0.06
CA TYR A 70 -11.64 -3.73 0.00
C TYR A 70 -12.88 -3.10 0.65
N VAL A 71 -14.06 -3.68 0.41
CA VAL A 71 -15.31 -3.24 1.04
C VAL A 71 -15.29 -3.51 2.54
N VAL A 72 -14.81 -4.68 2.99
CA VAL A 72 -14.68 -5.00 4.41
C VAL A 72 -13.76 -4.01 5.13
N ILE A 73 -12.62 -3.63 4.52
CA ILE A 73 -11.74 -2.58 5.05
C ILE A 73 -12.50 -1.27 5.17
N ALA A 74 -13.23 -0.86 4.14
CA ALA A 74 -13.97 0.40 4.15
C ALA A 74 -15.08 0.43 5.22
N LEU A 75 -15.87 -0.64 5.34
CA LEU A 75 -16.94 -0.74 6.34
C LEU A 75 -16.39 -0.80 7.77
N SER A 76 -15.28 -1.51 7.98
CA SER A 76 -14.63 -1.61 9.30
C SER A 76 -14.05 -0.27 9.76
N LYS A 77 -13.62 0.58 8.81
CA LYS A 77 -13.08 1.92 9.08
C LYS A 77 -14.14 3.03 9.10
N ALA A 78 -15.41 2.73 8.84
CA ALA A 78 -16.47 3.73 8.72
C ALA A 78 -17.01 4.20 10.08
N VAL A 79 -16.17 4.91 10.85
CA VAL A 79 -16.45 5.30 12.26
C VAL A 79 -17.61 6.30 12.42
N ARG A 80 -17.90 7.11 11.39
CA ARG A 80 -18.90 8.21 11.44
C ARG A 80 -20.33 7.80 11.10
N LEU A 81 -20.59 6.53 10.77
CA LEU A 81 -21.94 6.07 10.42
C LEU A 81 -22.88 6.10 11.63
N THR A 82 -24.16 6.34 11.38
CA THR A 82 -25.19 6.44 12.43
C THR A 82 -26.30 5.41 12.25
N SER A 83 -26.94 5.02 13.36
CA SER A 83 -28.18 4.25 13.39
C SER A 83 -28.14 2.98 12.52
N ASP A 84 -29.11 2.81 11.62
CA ASP A 84 -29.25 1.63 10.77
C ASP A 84 -28.08 1.44 9.80
N ALA A 85 -27.54 2.51 9.22
CA ALA A 85 -26.40 2.43 8.30
C ALA A 85 -25.16 1.84 8.99
N LYS A 86 -24.91 2.24 10.25
CA LYS A 86 -23.83 1.65 11.07
C LYS A 86 -24.09 0.16 11.32
N SER A 87 -25.32 -0.19 11.69
CA SER A 87 -25.71 -1.58 11.98
C SER A 87 -25.54 -2.49 10.74
N ARG A 88 -25.96 -2.01 9.57
CA ARG A 88 -25.77 -2.70 8.28
C ARG A 88 -24.29 -2.83 7.93
N ALA A 89 -23.50 -1.77 8.10
CA ALA A 89 -22.08 -1.80 7.81
C ALA A 89 -21.33 -2.82 8.68
N VAL A 90 -21.64 -2.89 9.98
CA VAL A 90 -21.06 -3.89 10.89
C VAL A 90 -21.44 -5.32 10.46
N ARG A 91 -22.73 -5.58 10.20
CA ARG A 91 -23.16 -6.90 9.71
C ARG A 91 -22.51 -7.27 8.38
N GLY A 92 -22.42 -6.32 7.46
CA GLY A 92 -21.82 -6.54 6.16
C GLY A 92 -20.32 -6.81 6.24
N ALA A 93 -19.59 -6.10 7.12
CA ALA A 93 -18.19 -6.35 7.38
C ALA A 93 -17.96 -7.74 8.00
N ILE A 94 -18.79 -8.17 8.96
CA ILE A 94 -18.72 -9.51 9.56
C ILE A 94 -18.95 -10.59 8.50
N SER A 95 -20.05 -10.50 7.75
CA SER A 95 -20.38 -11.48 6.70
C SER A 95 -19.32 -11.54 5.59
N GLY A 96 -18.78 -10.38 5.20
CA GLY A 96 -17.67 -10.31 4.26
C GLY A 96 -16.39 -10.92 4.82
N ALA A 97 -16.07 -10.70 6.10
CA ALA A 97 -14.92 -11.32 6.75
C ALA A 97 -15.04 -12.85 6.82
N GLU A 98 -16.23 -13.37 7.09
CA GLU A 98 -16.50 -14.82 7.06
C GLU A 98 -16.25 -15.40 5.66
N TYR A 99 -16.76 -14.74 4.60
CA TYR A 99 -16.47 -15.12 3.22
C TYR A 99 -14.96 -15.17 2.95
N LEU A 100 -14.22 -14.12 3.34
CA LEU A 100 -12.77 -14.05 3.11
C LEU A 100 -12.01 -15.13 3.87
N SER A 101 -12.42 -15.42 5.12
CA SER A 101 -11.81 -16.47 5.93
C SER A 101 -11.92 -17.84 5.26
N SER A 102 -13.08 -18.12 4.65
CA SER A 102 -13.33 -19.37 3.92
C SER A 102 -12.43 -19.56 2.68
N LYS A 103 -11.81 -18.48 2.19
CA LYS A 103 -10.95 -18.48 0.99
C LYS A 103 -9.47 -18.48 1.28
N LEU A 104 -9.04 -18.31 2.55
CA LEU A 104 -7.63 -18.11 2.93
C LEU A 104 -6.68 -19.12 2.27
N ARG A 105 -6.99 -20.41 2.34
CA ARG A 105 -6.12 -21.48 1.83
C ARG A 105 -6.12 -21.62 0.30
N SER A 106 -7.07 -20.97 -0.38
CA SER A 106 -7.19 -20.98 -1.83
C SER A 106 -6.54 -19.75 -2.48
N ILE A 107 -6.13 -18.76 -1.69
CA ILE A 107 -5.44 -17.57 -2.18
C ILE A 107 -3.97 -17.92 -2.41
N THR A 108 -3.52 -17.78 -3.66
CA THR A 108 -2.12 -17.98 -4.07
C THR A 108 -1.41 -16.67 -4.40
N ASP A 109 -2.16 -15.60 -4.64
CA ASP A 109 -1.65 -14.28 -4.94
C ASP A 109 -1.37 -13.48 -3.65
N SER A 110 -0.11 -13.07 -3.48
CA SER A 110 0.33 -12.26 -2.33
C SER A 110 -0.39 -10.92 -2.20
N PHE A 111 -0.82 -10.28 -3.30
CA PHE A 111 -1.61 -9.06 -3.27
C PHE A 111 -2.97 -9.31 -2.63
N GLN A 112 -3.67 -10.37 -3.07
CA GLN A 112 -4.95 -10.74 -2.50
C GLN A 112 -4.80 -11.13 -1.04
N MET A 113 -3.76 -11.92 -0.70
CA MET A 113 -3.50 -12.31 0.68
C MET A 113 -3.23 -11.11 1.59
N ALA A 114 -2.47 -10.11 1.12
CA ALA A 114 -2.19 -8.90 1.89
C ALA A 114 -3.47 -8.11 2.17
N LEU A 115 -4.32 -7.96 1.16
CA LEU A 115 -5.60 -7.27 1.28
C LEU A 115 -6.55 -8.01 2.24
N VAL A 116 -6.62 -9.35 2.14
CA VAL A 116 -7.44 -10.18 3.04
C VAL A 116 -6.93 -10.15 4.47
N ALA A 117 -5.63 -10.32 4.68
CA ALA A 117 -5.04 -10.27 6.02
C ALA A 117 -5.33 -8.92 6.69
N TYR A 118 -5.21 -7.81 5.94
CA TYR A 118 -5.55 -6.50 6.44
C TYR A 118 -7.05 -6.32 6.70
N ALA A 119 -7.91 -6.82 5.83
CA ALA A 119 -9.37 -6.78 6.01
C ALA A 119 -9.79 -7.54 7.27
N LEU A 120 -9.28 -8.74 7.49
CA LEU A 120 -9.57 -9.56 8.67
C LEU A 120 -9.03 -8.94 9.96
N ASP A 121 -7.85 -8.32 9.91
CA ASP A 121 -7.28 -7.56 11.03
C ASP A 121 -8.18 -6.39 11.43
N LYS A 122 -8.65 -5.60 10.45
CA LYS A 122 -9.56 -4.46 10.69
C LYS A 122 -10.97 -4.86 11.10
N ALA A 123 -11.47 -5.98 10.60
CA ALA A 123 -12.74 -6.55 11.03
C ALA A 123 -12.67 -7.22 12.43
N GLY A 124 -11.45 -7.42 12.97
CA GLY A 124 -11.27 -8.12 14.25
C GLY A 124 -11.61 -9.61 14.18
N HIS A 125 -11.50 -10.22 13.00
CA HIS A 125 -11.89 -11.62 12.77
C HIS A 125 -10.92 -12.61 13.44
N VAL A 126 -11.42 -13.79 13.84
CA VAL A 126 -10.63 -14.82 14.55
C VAL A 126 -9.47 -15.36 13.71
N SER A 127 -9.65 -15.45 12.38
CA SER A 127 -8.62 -15.94 11.45
C SER A 127 -7.56 -14.90 11.05
N LYS A 128 -7.56 -13.70 11.65
CA LYS A 128 -6.60 -12.63 11.28
C LYS A 128 -5.14 -13.06 11.41
N ASP A 129 -4.83 -13.89 12.41
CA ASP A 129 -3.45 -14.35 12.66
C ASP A 129 -3.05 -15.52 11.75
N GLU A 130 -4.01 -16.37 11.35
CA GLU A 130 -3.79 -17.35 10.27
C GLU A 130 -3.50 -16.63 8.95
N ALA A 131 -4.31 -15.62 8.60
CA ALA A 131 -4.13 -14.83 7.39
C ALA A 131 -2.77 -14.08 7.38
N PHE A 132 -2.39 -13.48 8.52
CA PHE A 132 -1.07 -12.85 8.65
C PHE A 132 0.08 -13.86 8.55
N SER A 133 -0.09 -15.08 9.05
CA SER A 133 0.93 -16.14 8.93
C SER A 133 1.08 -16.60 7.47
N LEU A 134 -0.04 -16.78 6.76
CA LEU A 134 -0.02 -17.10 5.32
C LEU A 134 0.63 -15.97 4.52
N LEU A 135 0.30 -14.71 4.80
CA LEU A 135 0.96 -13.56 4.19
C LEU A 135 2.48 -13.61 4.38
N GLN A 136 2.97 -13.85 5.59
CA GLN A 136 4.41 -13.92 5.86
C GLN A 136 5.13 -15.03 5.06
N SER A 137 4.45 -16.14 4.79
CA SER A 137 4.99 -17.22 3.95
C SER A 137 5.13 -16.82 2.48
N MET A 138 4.35 -15.84 2.01
CA MET A 138 4.38 -15.31 0.65
C MET A 138 5.40 -14.17 0.46
N ALA A 139 6.11 -13.77 1.51
CA ALA A 139 7.06 -12.67 1.42
C ALA A 139 8.29 -13.04 0.58
N ARG A 140 8.63 -12.18 -0.36
CA ARG A 140 9.86 -12.24 -1.15
C ARG A 140 10.97 -11.59 -0.32
N ARG A 141 12.09 -12.31 -0.18
CA ARG A 141 13.23 -11.89 0.65
C ARG A 141 14.48 -11.88 -0.21
N GLY A 142 15.06 -10.70 -0.38
CA GLY A 142 16.32 -10.48 -1.07
C GLY A 142 17.12 -9.40 -0.34
N ARG A 143 17.54 -8.34 -1.05
CA ARG A 143 18.07 -7.12 -0.41
C ARG A 143 17.06 -6.50 0.56
N TYR A 144 15.78 -6.54 0.19
CA TYR A 144 14.66 -6.03 0.96
C TYR A 144 13.57 -7.10 1.10
N VAL A 145 12.50 -6.79 1.86
CA VAL A 145 11.36 -7.69 2.06
C VAL A 145 10.12 -7.06 1.46
N TYR A 146 9.43 -7.78 0.57
CA TYR A 146 8.27 -7.26 -0.13
C TYR A 146 7.27 -8.37 -0.53
N TRP A 147 6.08 -7.96 -0.97
CA TRP A 147 5.03 -8.83 -1.46
C TRP A 147 4.64 -8.41 -2.85
N SER A 148 4.64 -9.35 -3.79
CA SER A 148 4.26 -9.09 -5.17
C SER A 148 3.80 -10.38 -5.84
N PRO A 149 2.72 -10.33 -6.67
CA PRO A 149 2.28 -11.48 -7.45
C PRO A 149 3.43 -12.04 -8.31
N GLU A 150 4.21 -11.15 -8.93
CA GLU A 150 5.36 -11.48 -9.76
C GLU A 150 6.65 -10.96 -9.12
N GLU A 151 7.80 -11.54 -9.45
CA GLU A 151 9.07 -11.02 -8.97
C GLU A 151 9.33 -9.63 -9.55
N VAL A 152 9.66 -8.67 -8.68
CA VAL A 152 10.08 -7.34 -9.11
C VAL A 152 11.59 -7.39 -9.30
N PRO A 153 12.11 -7.18 -10.53
CA PRO A 153 13.54 -7.26 -10.78
C PRO A 153 14.31 -6.27 -9.91
N ASP A 154 15.51 -6.68 -9.50
CA ASP A 154 16.45 -5.77 -8.86
C ASP A 154 16.81 -4.62 -9.81
N LEU A 155 17.05 -3.43 -9.25
CA LEU A 155 17.50 -2.29 -10.03
C LEU A 155 18.87 -2.59 -10.63
N GLU A 156 18.92 -2.66 -11.97
CA GLU A 156 20.18 -2.83 -12.69
C GLU A 156 21.05 -1.58 -12.53
N ILE A 157 22.10 -1.66 -11.72
CA ILE A 157 23.13 -0.62 -11.69
C ILE A 157 24.01 -0.81 -12.93
N LYS A 158 23.78 0.01 -13.96
CA LYS A 158 24.63 0.04 -15.16
C LYS A 158 25.87 0.86 -14.88
N ILE A 159 27.03 0.32 -15.18
CA ILE A 159 28.28 1.07 -15.14
C ILE A 159 28.54 1.62 -16.54
N ILE A 160 28.35 2.93 -16.72
CA ILE A 160 28.67 3.64 -17.97
C ILE A 160 29.80 4.60 -17.66
N ASP A 161 30.92 4.48 -18.37
CA ASP A 161 32.13 5.29 -18.15
C ASP A 161 32.63 5.32 -16.69
N ASN A 162 32.70 4.14 -16.07
CA ASN A 162 33.11 3.97 -14.66
C ASN A 162 32.17 4.65 -13.64
N LYS A 163 30.95 5.01 -14.04
CA LYS A 163 29.92 5.61 -13.18
C LYS A 163 28.72 4.68 -13.06
N GLN A 164 28.22 4.54 -11.84
CA GLN A 164 26.97 3.84 -11.57
C GLN A 164 25.79 4.68 -12.03
N PHE A 165 24.95 4.10 -12.87
CA PHE A 165 23.72 4.67 -13.40
C PHE A 165 22.59 3.70 -13.14
N ILE A 166 21.54 4.17 -12.47
CA ILE A 166 20.30 3.41 -12.31
C ILE A 166 19.37 3.87 -13.43
N PRO A 167 18.97 2.99 -14.36
CA PRO A 167 18.02 3.36 -15.41
C PRO A 167 16.67 3.73 -14.78
N PRO A 168 15.86 4.57 -15.45
CA PRO A 168 14.47 4.78 -15.05
C PRO A 168 13.78 3.44 -14.87
N HIS A 169 12.98 3.31 -13.81
CA HIS A 169 12.20 2.10 -13.56
C HIS A 169 11.43 1.77 -14.84
N ALA A 170 11.58 0.53 -15.32
CA ALA A 170 10.64 0.05 -16.32
C ALA A 170 9.25 0.04 -15.67
N ASP A 171 8.22 0.40 -16.43
CA ASP A 171 6.83 0.26 -15.97
C ASP A 171 6.53 -1.23 -15.80
N TYR A 172 6.87 -1.79 -14.63
CA TYR A 172 6.51 -3.17 -14.31
C TYR A 172 5.00 -3.20 -14.10
N LEU A 173 4.31 -3.99 -14.91
CA LEU A 173 2.85 -4.11 -14.89
C LEU A 173 2.30 -4.38 -13.48
N THR A 174 3.08 -5.08 -12.64
CA THR A 174 2.75 -5.51 -11.27
C THR A 174 3.23 -4.60 -10.16
N LEU A 175 3.95 -3.50 -10.46
CA LEU A 175 4.51 -2.63 -9.43
C LEU A 175 3.42 -2.04 -8.51
N GLY A 176 2.29 -1.60 -9.08
CA GLY A 176 1.18 -1.06 -8.29
C GLY A 176 0.58 -2.10 -7.32
N ALA A 177 0.44 -3.35 -7.75
CA ALA A 177 -0.02 -4.43 -6.86
C ALA A 177 1.03 -4.74 -5.78
N ALA A 178 2.31 -4.73 -6.13
CA ALA A 178 3.41 -4.94 -5.21
C ALA A 178 3.46 -3.86 -4.13
N GLY A 179 3.34 -2.58 -4.51
CA GLY A 179 3.28 -1.45 -3.59
C GLY A 179 2.09 -1.53 -2.63
N ILE A 180 0.89 -1.86 -3.15
CA ILE A 180 -0.30 -2.05 -2.32
C ILE A 180 -0.11 -3.21 -1.32
N ALA A 181 0.33 -4.37 -1.80
CA ALA A 181 0.52 -5.56 -0.98
C ALA A 181 1.56 -5.32 0.12
N THR A 182 2.70 -4.74 -0.26
CA THR A 182 3.81 -4.44 0.64
C THR A 182 3.43 -3.37 1.67
N SER A 183 2.63 -2.39 1.29
CA SER A 183 2.11 -1.38 2.21
C SER A 183 1.16 -1.96 3.26
N TYR A 184 0.24 -2.85 2.86
CA TYR A 184 -0.61 -3.56 3.81
C TYR A 184 0.20 -4.46 4.74
N ALA A 185 1.18 -5.17 4.21
CA ALA A 185 2.08 -6.00 5.02
C ALA A 185 2.84 -5.13 6.05
N LEU A 186 3.38 -3.97 5.64
CA LEU A 186 4.02 -3.02 6.53
C LEU A 186 3.07 -2.59 7.65
N LEU A 187 1.85 -2.17 7.32
CA LEU A 187 0.85 -1.78 8.32
C LEU A 187 0.52 -2.93 9.30
N LEU A 188 0.44 -4.18 8.84
CA LEU A 188 0.21 -5.36 9.69
C LEU A 188 1.38 -5.66 10.63
N HIS A 189 2.62 -5.57 10.14
CA HIS A 189 3.83 -5.72 10.95
C HIS A 189 3.92 -4.63 12.02
N LEU A 190 3.65 -3.38 11.64
CA LEU A 190 3.56 -2.25 12.55
C LEU A 190 2.46 -2.49 13.60
N ALA A 191 1.25 -2.88 13.21
CA ALA A 191 0.16 -3.16 14.17
C ALA A 191 0.57 -4.19 15.25
N ARG A 192 1.50 -5.10 14.94
CA ARG A 192 2.05 -6.14 15.83
C ARG A 192 3.33 -5.75 16.57
N GLY A 193 3.77 -4.50 16.45
CA GLY A 193 5.00 -4.01 17.12
C GLY A 193 6.30 -4.56 16.51
N GLN A 194 6.27 -5.14 15.31
CA GLN A 194 7.42 -5.79 14.68
C GLN A 194 8.32 -4.79 13.91
N PHE A 195 8.78 -3.74 14.60
CA PHE A 195 9.46 -2.62 13.95
C PHE A 195 10.76 -3.01 13.22
N GLU A 196 11.58 -3.90 13.79
CA GLU A 196 12.80 -4.37 13.14
C GLU A 196 12.54 -5.04 11.78
N ILE A 197 11.48 -5.85 11.71
CA ILE A 197 11.05 -6.53 10.48
C ILE A 197 10.46 -5.52 9.49
N SER A 198 9.85 -4.44 9.99
CA SER A 198 9.28 -3.38 9.16
C SER A 198 10.32 -2.54 8.41
N ARG A 199 11.58 -2.45 8.88
CA ARG A 199 12.62 -1.63 8.22
C ARG A 199 12.90 -2.06 6.77
N PRO A 200 13.27 -3.32 6.47
CA PRO A 200 13.52 -3.73 5.08
C PRO A 200 12.27 -3.64 4.21
N ILE A 201 11.07 -3.65 4.80
CA ILE A 201 9.81 -3.45 4.08
C ILE A 201 9.64 -1.98 3.69
N ALA A 202 9.86 -1.06 4.63
CA ALA A 202 9.81 0.38 4.38
C ALA A 202 10.88 0.81 3.36
N HIS A 203 12.09 0.26 3.44
CA HIS A 203 13.15 0.54 2.45
C HIS A 203 12.74 0.12 1.04
N TRP A 204 12.07 -1.03 0.88
CA TRP A 204 11.58 -1.44 -0.43
C TRP A 204 10.59 -0.43 -1.03
N LEU A 205 9.62 0.05 -0.23
CA LEU A 205 8.63 1.04 -0.68
C LEU A 205 9.26 2.38 -1.10
N VAL A 206 10.37 2.78 -0.46
CA VAL A 206 11.10 3.99 -0.83
C VAL A 206 11.91 3.80 -2.12
N GLU A 207 12.50 2.62 -2.30
CA GLU A 207 13.34 2.30 -3.46
C GLU A 207 12.51 2.05 -4.73
N TYR A 208 11.30 1.51 -4.57
CA TYR A 208 10.40 1.13 -5.67
C TYR A 208 9.10 1.94 -5.64
N PRO A 209 9.16 3.28 -5.81
CA PRO A 209 7.98 4.12 -5.73
C PRO A 209 6.99 3.76 -6.84
N THR A 210 5.73 3.57 -6.48
CA THR A 210 4.71 3.33 -7.50
C THR A 210 4.25 4.62 -8.16
N SER A 211 3.51 4.52 -9.27
CA SER A 211 3.07 5.67 -10.06
C SER A 211 1.57 5.96 -9.96
N GLY A 212 0.75 4.97 -9.62
CA GLY A 212 -0.70 5.10 -9.57
C GLY A 212 -1.20 5.80 -8.31
N TYR A 213 -2.46 6.23 -8.36
CA TYR A 213 -3.04 7.04 -7.29
C TYR A 213 -3.29 6.26 -6.00
N LEU A 214 -3.92 5.07 -6.10
CA LEU A 214 -4.33 4.28 -4.94
C LEU A 214 -3.12 3.69 -4.20
N ASP A 215 -2.18 3.17 -4.98
CA ASP A 215 -0.90 2.62 -4.58
C ASP A 215 -0.05 3.68 -3.88
N LYS A 216 0.20 4.85 -4.49
CA LYS A 216 0.93 5.95 -3.81
C LYS A 216 0.28 6.39 -2.51
N LEU A 217 -1.05 6.49 -2.49
CA LEU A 217 -1.78 6.89 -1.29
C LEU A 217 -1.53 5.91 -0.14
N LEU A 218 -1.57 4.61 -0.45
CA LEU A 218 -1.37 3.57 0.54
C LEU A 218 0.10 3.45 0.98
N GLU A 219 1.04 3.62 0.05
CA GLU A 219 2.47 3.70 0.36
C GLU A 219 2.76 4.87 1.31
N ALA A 220 2.21 6.04 1.02
CA ALA A 220 2.33 7.21 1.88
C ALA A 220 1.72 6.97 3.27
N GLU A 221 0.57 6.29 3.37
CA GLU A 221 -0.01 5.90 4.66
C GLU A 221 0.96 5.00 5.45
N ALA A 222 1.47 3.94 4.81
CA ALA A 222 2.29 2.94 5.46
C ALA A 222 3.65 3.51 5.89
N LEU A 223 4.29 4.31 5.03
CA LEU A 223 5.54 4.99 5.34
C LEU A 223 5.38 6.05 6.42
N ASN A 224 4.25 6.77 6.45
CA ASN A 224 3.95 7.69 7.54
C ASN A 224 3.68 6.96 8.87
N ALA A 225 2.99 5.82 8.84
CA ALA A 225 2.81 4.99 10.02
C ALA A 225 4.15 4.43 10.53
N PHE A 226 5.09 4.14 9.63
CA PHE A 226 6.45 3.73 9.95
C PHE A 226 7.26 4.87 10.57
N SER A 227 7.28 6.05 9.95
CA SER A 227 8.05 7.22 10.41
C SER A 227 7.65 7.65 11.83
N LYS A 228 6.35 7.63 12.15
CA LYS A 228 5.87 7.94 13.51
C LYS A 228 6.44 7.04 14.61
N ARG A 229 6.91 5.84 14.25
CA ARG A 229 7.51 4.87 15.19
C ARG A 229 9.03 4.89 15.14
N GLU A 230 9.60 5.51 14.10
CA GLU A 230 11.03 5.73 14.00
C GLU A 230 11.45 6.88 14.91
N THR A 231 12.05 6.54 16.04
CA THR A 231 12.58 7.52 17.02
C THR A 231 13.83 8.25 16.53
N ASN A 232 14.44 7.80 15.43
CA ASN A 232 15.71 8.34 14.94
C ASN A 232 15.58 9.71 14.25
N HIS A 233 14.35 10.18 13.97
CA HIS A 233 14.14 11.46 13.31
C HIS A 233 14.70 12.67 14.06
N GLN A 234 14.92 12.54 15.37
CA GLN A 234 15.50 13.60 16.21
C GLN A 234 17.02 13.78 16.03
N PHE A 235 17.70 12.85 15.34
CA PHE A 235 19.16 12.82 15.24
C PHE A 235 19.71 13.06 13.82
N TYR A 236 18.86 13.43 12.86
CA TYR A 236 19.37 13.71 11.52
C TYR A 236 20.27 14.95 11.56
N ASN A 237 21.56 14.73 11.36
CA ASN A 237 22.56 15.74 11.07
C ASN A 237 23.45 15.20 9.95
N MET A 238 23.03 15.41 8.71
CA MET A 238 23.66 14.86 7.52
C MET A 238 24.32 15.97 6.71
N LYS A 239 25.55 15.71 6.27
CA LYS A 239 26.25 16.54 5.28
C LYS A 239 26.27 15.78 3.95
N ILE A 240 25.41 16.17 3.02
CA ILE A 240 25.37 15.60 1.67
C ILE A 240 26.27 16.45 0.79
N THR A 241 27.23 15.82 0.12
CA THR A 241 28.10 16.48 -0.86
C THR A 241 27.79 15.92 -2.23
N LEU A 242 27.24 16.77 -3.10
CA LEU A 242 26.96 16.46 -4.49
C LEU A 242 28.11 16.99 -5.34
N SER A 243 28.69 16.13 -6.17
CA SER A 243 29.75 16.50 -7.11
C SER A 243 29.40 15.96 -8.49
N ALA A 244 29.58 16.77 -9.52
CA ALA A 244 29.33 16.38 -10.90
C ALA A 244 30.66 15.90 -11.51
N PRO A 245 30.79 14.62 -11.93
CA PRO A 245 32.06 14.12 -12.43
C PRO A 245 32.55 14.84 -13.70
N SER A 246 31.64 15.39 -14.50
CA SER A 246 31.93 16.17 -15.71
C SER A 246 32.25 17.64 -15.43
N ALA A 247 32.03 18.13 -14.22
CA ALA A 247 32.31 19.50 -13.80
C ALA A 247 33.10 19.45 -12.48
N SER A 248 34.40 19.20 -12.58
CA SER A 248 35.30 18.99 -11.43
C SER A 248 35.33 20.15 -10.41
N HIS A 249 34.89 21.34 -10.81
CA HIS A 249 34.78 22.53 -9.97
C HIS A 249 33.38 22.71 -9.34
N TRP A 250 32.38 21.96 -9.79
CA TRP A 250 31.03 22.01 -9.25
C TRP A 250 30.90 21.04 -8.08
N THR A 251 30.71 21.58 -6.88
CA THR A 251 30.37 20.81 -5.68
C THR A 251 29.29 21.58 -4.93
N LYS A 252 28.21 20.89 -4.57
CA LYS A 252 27.12 21.44 -3.76
C LYS A 252 27.05 20.67 -2.45
N VAL A 253 27.25 21.37 -1.34
CA VAL A 253 27.15 20.80 0.00
C VAL A 253 25.80 21.20 0.59
N ILE A 254 25.05 20.21 1.07
CA ILE A 254 23.75 20.40 1.70
C ILE A 254 23.85 19.85 3.12
N TYR A 255 23.47 20.69 4.08
CA TYR A 255 23.36 20.30 5.48
C TYR A 255 21.90 20.05 5.80
N ILE A 256 21.57 18.81 6.13
CA ILE A 256 20.23 18.40 6.52
C ILE A 256 20.21 18.17 8.02
N ASN A 257 19.32 18.85 8.70
CA ASN A 257 19.07 18.71 10.13
C ASN A 257 17.56 18.60 10.42
N SER A 258 17.22 18.37 11.69
CA SER A 258 15.83 18.24 12.15
C SER A 258 14.93 19.45 11.85
N THR A 259 15.50 20.63 11.63
CA THR A 259 14.77 21.89 11.39
C THR A 259 14.56 22.22 9.91
N ASN A 260 15.42 21.72 9.02
CA ASN A 260 15.42 22.11 7.61
C ASN A 260 15.09 20.96 6.65
N PHE A 261 15.07 19.71 7.12
CA PHE A 261 14.73 18.55 6.30
C PHE A 261 13.41 18.70 5.51
N PRO A 262 12.30 19.23 6.08
CA PRO A 262 11.05 19.38 5.33
C PRO A 262 11.14 20.35 4.14
N ASN A 263 12.13 21.26 4.15
CA ASN A 263 12.26 22.30 3.13
C ASN A 263 13.04 21.82 1.90
N TYR A 264 13.73 20.67 1.98
CA TYR A 264 14.48 20.09 0.88
C TYR A 264 13.64 19.05 0.13
N HIS A 265 12.71 19.52 -0.71
CA HIS A 265 11.91 18.69 -1.61
C HIS A 265 12.46 18.66 -3.05
N GLU A 266 13.29 19.63 -3.41
CA GLU A 266 13.94 19.72 -4.72
C GLU A 266 15.38 20.23 -4.54
N ILE A 267 16.34 19.56 -5.18
CA ILE A 267 17.72 20.04 -5.27
C ILE A 267 17.93 20.48 -6.71
N VAL A 268 17.72 21.77 -6.96
CA VAL A 268 18.01 22.36 -8.28
C VAL A 268 19.51 22.24 -8.55
N VAL A 269 19.86 21.54 -9.62
CA VAL A 269 21.21 21.46 -10.16
C VAL A 269 21.26 22.41 -11.35
N GLU A 270 21.62 23.67 -11.09
CA GLU A 270 21.90 24.61 -12.17
C GLU A 270 23.26 24.25 -12.77
N ALA A 271 23.23 23.61 -13.95
CA ALA A 271 24.41 23.54 -14.79
C ALA A 271 24.59 24.92 -15.42
N SER A 272 25.47 25.74 -14.86
CA SER A 272 25.89 26.98 -15.50
C SER A 272 26.43 26.64 -16.89
N ARG A 273 25.67 27.05 -17.91
CA ARG A 273 26.03 26.92 -19.32
C ARG A 273 27.34 27.66 -19.49
N LEU A 274 28.43 26.94 -19.75
CA LEU A 274 29.69 27.56 -20.15
C LEU A 274 29.42 28.34 -21.44
N GLU A 275 29.32 29.67 -21.33
CA GLU A 275 29.46 30.54 -22.50
C GLU A 275 30.85 30.25 -23.08
N ARG A 276 30.85 29.83 -24.36
CA ARG A 276 32.06 29.60 -25.14
C ARG A 276 32.65 30.92 -25.61
#